data_AF-A0A8S9USR6-F1
#
_entry.id   AF-A0A8S9USR6-F1
#
_cell.length_a   1.000
_cell.length_b   1.000
_cell.length_c   1.000
_cell.angle_alpha   90.00
_cell.angle_beta   90.00
_cell.angle_gamma   90.00
#
_symmetry.space_group_name_H-M   'P 1'
#
loop_
_entity.id
_entity.type
_entity.pdbx_description
1 polymer ?
#
loop_
_entity_poly.entity_id
_entity_poly.type
_entity_poly.pdbx_seq_one_letter_code
_entity_poly.pdbx_strand_id
1 'polypeptide(L)'
;MDFTEPTCPAKIGDSCGNSNSGPTCCPSGSFCQPWNAGYYQCVAAPEWCPDVQVGVDYYGDDLSMKKGLQPDLCCQACLDDAKCKALTFVSKNDDGQSACYLKTGFGTRKSHPGAISAYKIEAVE
;
A
#
# COMPACT_ATOMS: atom_id res chain seq x y z
N MET A 1 -17.83 -23.65 -16.99
CA MET A 1 -17.62 -23.36 -15.56
C MET A 1 -17.49 -21.85 -15.49
N ASP A 2 -18.59 -21.16 -15.20
CA ASP A 2 -18.63 -19.70 -15.09
C ASP A 2 -17.88 -19.36 -13.79
N PHE A 3 -16.62 -18.94 -13.92
CA PHE A 3 -15.89 -18.38 -12.78
C PHE A 3 -16.47 -16.99 -12.54
N THR A 4 -17.62 -16.91 -11.90
CA THR A 4 -18.07 -15.66 -11.30
C THR A 4 -17.00 -15.33 -10.26
N GLU A 5 -16.12 -14.38 -10.58
CA GLU A 5 -15.12 -13.87 -9.65
C GLU A 5 -15.82 -13.53 -8.33
N PRO A 6 -15.23 -13.83 -7.16
CA PRO A 6 -15.83 -13.46 -5.88
C PRO A 6 -16.03 -11.94 -5.89
N THR A 7 -17.28 -11.52 -6.13
CA THR A 7 -17.61 -10.11 -6.25
C THR A 7 -17.38 -9.49 -4.89
N CYS A 8 -16.38 -8.62 -4.81
CA CYS A 8 -16.20 -7.86 -3.59
C CYS A 8 -17.43 -6.96 -3.38
N PRO A 9 -18.17 -7.09 -2.26
CA PRO A 9 -19.37 -6.30 -2.03
C PRO A 9 -19.07 -4.83 -1.72
N ALA A 10 -17.84 -4.53 -1.31
CA ALA A 10 -17.38 -3.17 -1.03
C ALA A 10 -17.32 -2.33 -2.30
N LYS A 11 -17.54 -1.02 -2.13
CA LYS A 11 -17.42 0.01 -3.16
C LYS A 11 -16.26 0.94 -2.82
N ILE A 12 -15.78 1.68 -3.81
CA ILE A 12 -14.87 2.80 -3.56
C ILE A 12 -15.54 3.75 -2.55
N GLY A 13 -14.82 4.08 -1.48
CA GLY A 13 -15.32 4.87 -0.36
C GLY A 13 -15.76 4.06 0.87
N ASP A 14 -16.03 2.76 0.72
CA ASP A 14 -16.44 1.91 1.86
C ASP A 14 -15.24 1.57 2.76
N SER A 15 -15.54 1.33 4.04
CA SER A 15 -14.54 0.80 4.97
C SER A 15 -14.16 -0.62 4.57
N CYS A 16 -12.87 -0.88 4.48
CA CYS A 16 -12.33 -2.17 4.03
C CYS A 16 -11.46 -2.85 5.08
N GLY A 17 -11.43 -2.38 6.34
CA GLY A 17 -10.70 -3.07 7.40
C GLY A 17 -10.06 -2.15 8.43
N ASN A 18 -9.18 -2.73 9.23
CA ASN A 18 -8.37 -2.05 10.25
C ASN A 18 -7.19 -2.95 10.69
N SER A 19 -6.32 -2.48 11.57
CA SER A 19 -5.10 -3.21 12.02
C SER A 19 -5.38 -4.51 12.75
N ASN A 20 -6.56 -4.67 13.35
CA ASN A 20 -6.92 -5.88 14.09
C ASN A 20 -7.52 -6.94 13.16
N SER A 21 -8.37 -6.51 12.22
CA SER A 21 -9.08 -7.41 11.29
C SER A 21 -8.28 -7.70 10.03
N GLY A 22 -7.32 -6.84 9.71
CA GLY A 22 -6.66 -6.80 8.41
C GLY A 22 -7.52 -6.13 7.33
N PRO A 23 -6.94 -5.95 6.13
CA PRO A 23 -7.65 -5.49 4.96
C PRO A 23 -8.59 -6.58 4.41
N THR A 24 -9.74 -6.16 3.91
CA THR A 24 -10.71 -6.97 3.17
C THR A 24 -10.64 -6.62 1.69
N CYS A 25 -11.43 -7.31 0.87
CA CYS A 25 -11.44 -7.04 -0.56
C CYS A 25 -11.90 -5.60 -0.85
N CYS A 26 -11.47 -5.10 -2.00
CA CYS A 26 -12.02 -3.90 -2.64
C CYS A 26 -12.35 -4.24 -4.10
N PRO A 27 -13.24 -3.49 -4.76
CA PRO A 27 -13.59 -3.74 -6.15
C PRO A 27 -12.39 -3.53 -7.08
N SER A 28 -12.44 -4.10 -8.28
CA SER A 28 -11.38 -4.00 -9.28
C SER A 28 -11.03 -2.54 -9.59
N GLY A 29 -9.74 -2.23 -9.72
CA GLY A 29 -9.25 -0.86 -9.88
C GLY A 29 -9.18 -0.05 -8.58
N SER A 30 -9.42 -0.68 -7.43
CA SER A 30 -9.25 -0.07 -6.11
C SER A 30 -8.51 -1.01 -5.16
N PHE A 31 -7.96 -0.46 -4.09
CA PHE A 31 -7.26 -1.21 -3.06
C PHE A 31 -7.69 -0.73 -1.67
N CYS A 32 -7.46 -1.57 -0.67
CA CYS A 32 -7.80 -1.24 0.70
C CYS A 32 -6.69 -0.39 1.34
N GLN A 33 -6.90 0.91 1.41
CA GLN A 33 -5.93 1.89 1.90
C GLN A 33 -6.02 2.06 3.42
N PRO A 34 -4.95 1.80 4.19
CA PRO A 34 -4.93 2.02 5.61
C PRO A 34 -4.58 3.49 5.91
N TRP A 35 -5.58 4.27 6.33
CA TRP A 35 -5.38 5.68 6.71
C TRP A 35 -4.76 5.81 8.10
N ASN A 36 -5.20 4.95 9.01
CA ASN A 36 -4.70 4.81 10.37
C ASN A 36 -5.06 3.41 10.87
N ALA A 37 -4.58 3.04 12.07
CA ALA A 37 -4.78 1.69 12.60
C ALA A 37 -6.26 1.26 12.78
N GLY A 38 -7.19 2.21 12.93
CA GLY A 38 -8.61 1.92 13.13
C GLY A 38 -9.46 1.95 11.87
N TYR A 39 -8.94 2.47 10.75
CA TYR A 39 -9.76 2.75 9.58
C TYR A 39 -9.00 2.60 8.28
N TYR A 40 -9.39 1.58 7.50
CA TYR A 40 -8.96 1.36 6.14
C TYR A 40 -10.14 1.57 5.20
N GLN A 41 -9.90 2.08 3.99
CA GLN A 41 -10.94 2.41 3.03
C GLN A 41 -10.59 1.94 1.62
N CYS A 42 -11.59 1.47 0.86
CA CYS A 42 -11.39 1.22 -0.56
C CYS A 42 -11.20 2.54 -1.31
N VAL A 43 -10.03 2.72 -1.93
CA VAL A 43 -9.71 3.90 -2.74
C VAL A 43 -9.25 3.46 -4.13
N ALA A 44 -9.53 4.28 -5.14
CA ALA A 44 -9.07 4.01 -6.50
C ALA A 44 -7.54 3.85 -6.52
N ALA A 45 -7.06 2.83 -7.23
CA ALA A 45 -5.63 2.64 -7.46
C ALA A 45 -5.10 3.81 -8.29
N PRO A 46 -4.09 4.56 -7.83
CA PRO A 46 -3.48 5.59 -8.65
C PRO A 46 -2.80 4.93 -9.86
N GLU A 47 -2.89 5.56 -11.04
CA GLU A 47 -2.29 5.05 -12.29
C GLU A 47 -0.79 4.80 -12.18
N TRP A 48 -0.12 5.54 -11.31
CA TRP A 48 1.33 5.56 -11.11
C TRP A 48 1.81 4.65 -9.96
N CYS A 49 0.90 3.90 -9.33
CA CYS A 49 1.20 2.87 -8.33
C CYS A 49 0.21 1.68 -8.49
N PRO A 50 0.14 0.97 -9.64
CA PRO A 50 -0.97 0.05 -9.90
C PRO A 50 -0.81 -1.35 -9.28
N ASP A 51 0.40 -1.77 -8.91
CA ASP A 51 0.66 -3.09 -8.28
C ASP A 51 0.69 -3.02 -6.75
N VAL A 52 -0.37 -2.43 -6.18
CA VAL A 52 -0.50 -2.28 -4.73
C VAL A 52 -0.71 -3.63 -4.04
N GLN A 53 0.26 -4.02 -3.20
CA GLN A 53 0.19 -5.18 -2.31
C GLN A 53 -0.32 -4.72 -0.94
N VAL A 54 -1.61 -4.92 -0.70
CA VAL A 54 -2.23 -4.58 0.58
C VAL A 54 -1.91 -5.62 1.64
N GLY A 55 -1.61 -5.18 2.85
CA GLY A 55 -1.30 -6.06 3.97
C GLY A 55 0.09 -6.67 3.90
N VAL A 56 0.96 -6.13 3.05
CA VAL A 56 2.32 -6.64 2.80
C VAL A 56 3.32 -5.54 3.12
N ASP A 57 4.36 -5.91 3.85
CA ASP A 57 5.58 -5.15 4.05
C ASP A 57 6.74 -5.80 3.28
N TYR A 58 7.36 -5.04 2.38
CA TYR A 58 8.65 -5.36 1.79
C TYR A 58 9.77 -5.09 2.80
N TYR A 59 10.04 -6.06 3.67
CA TYR A 59 11.02 -5.90 4.74
C TYR A 59 12.47 -5.89 4.21
N GLY A 60 13.24 -4.87 4.60
CA GLY A 60 14.61 -4.63 4.16
C GLY A 60 14.72 -3.66 2.97
N ASP A 61 15.94 -3.58 2.41
CA ASP A 61 16.31 -2.72 1.27
C ASP A 61 15.92 -1.24 1.42
N ASP A 62 15.86 -0.74 2.65
CA ASP A 62 15.45 0.63 2.95
C ASP A 62 16.44 1.66 2.42
N LEU A 63 15.98 2.48 1.48
CA LEU A 63 16.69 3.65 0.96
C LEU A 63 16.53 4.84 1.91
N SER A 64 15.28 5.14 2.28
CA SER A 64 14.98 6.22 3.22
C SER A 64 13.61 6.00 3.87
N MET A 65 13.40 6.65 5.03
CA MET A 65 12.14 6.62 5.74
C MET A 65 11.63 8.04 5.95
N LYS A 66 10.35 8.28 5.62
CA LYS A 66 9.65 9.55 5.80
C LYS A 66 8.42 9.33 6.69
N LYS A 67 8.39 9.98 7.85
CA LYS A 67 7.26 9.87 8.80
C LYS A 67 6.14 10.86 8.47
N GLY A 68 4.91 10.51 8.84
CA GLY A 68 3.75 11.39 8.73
C GLY A 68 3.26 11.61 7.30
N LEU A 69 3.77 10.85 6.33
CA LEU A 69 3.29 10.91 4.95
C LEU A 69 1.96 10.15 4.83
N GLN A 70 1.17 10.54 3.84
CA GLN A 70 0.03 9.76 3.37
C GLN A 70 0.49 8.76 2.30
N PRO A 71 -0.31 7.71 2.01
CA PRO A 71 0.04 6.69 1.03
C PRO A 71 0.36 7.26 -0.36
N ASP A 72 -0.44 8.20 -0.86
CA ASP A 72 -0.22 8.85 -2.16
C ASP A 72 1.14 9.58 -2.19
N LEU A 73 1.43 10.36 -1.15
CA LEU A 73 2.71 11.06 -1.03
C LEU A 73 3.90 10.08 -0.90
N CYS A 74 3.67 8.88 -0.37
CA CYS A 74 4.70 7.85 -0.29
C CYS A 74 5.05 7.30 -1.68
N CYS A 75 4.03 6.97 -2.48
CA CYS A 75 4.23 6.58 -3.87
C CYS A 75 4.91 7.71 -4.68
N GLN A 76 4.50 8.97 -4.50
CA GLN A 76 5.12 10.11 -5.21
C GLN A 76 6.59 10.26 -4.84
N ALA A 77 6.92 10.13 -3.55
CA ALA A 77 8.30 10.19 -3.09
C ALA A 77 9.18 9.08 -3.68
N CYS A 78 8.63 7.89 -3.97
CA CYS A 78 9.35 6.84 -4.67
C CYS A 78 9.52 7.13 -6.17
N LEU A 79 8.52 7.75 -6.80
CA LEU A 79 8.62 8.15 -8.20
C LEU A 79 9.68 9.22 -8.41
N ASP A 80 9.74 10.20 -7.51
CA ASP A 80 10.70 11.31 -7.57
C ASP A 80 12.14 10.86 -7.25
N ASP A 81 12.32 9.71 -6.58
CA ASP A 81 13.63 9.17 -6.26
C ASP A 81 14.07 8.13 -7.31
N ALA A 82 15.07 8.47 -8.11
CA ALA A 82 15.62 7.59 -9.15
C ALA A 82 16.22 6.28 -8.61
N LYS A 83 16.54 6.18 -7.32
CA LYS A 83 17.06 4.96 -6.70
C LYS A 83 15.96 4.10 -6.09
N CYS A 84 14.75 4.64 -5.93
CA CYS A 84 13.63 3.90 -5.38
C CYS A 84 13.08 2.93 -6.44
N LYS A 85 12.92 1.67 -6.06
CA LYS A 85 12.34 0.60 -6.90
C LYS A 85 11.05 0.04 -6.31
N ALA A 86 10.86 0.20 -5.01
CA ALA A 86 9.66 -0.20 -4.31
C ALA A 86 9.47 0.65 -3.06
N LEU A 87 8.29 0.54 -2.46
CA LEU A 87 7.98 1.20 -1.20
C LEU A 87 7.19 0.29 -0.28
N THR A 88 7.27 0.58 1.02
CA THR A 88 6.25 0.17 2.00
C THR A 88 5.73 1.42 2.71
N PHE A 89 4.44 1.66 2.65
CA PHE A 89 3.75 2.55 3.56
C PHE A 89 3.21 1.76 4.75
N VAL A 90 3.41 2.25 5.98
CA VAL A 90 2.83 1.69 7.20
C VAL A 90 1.98 2.76 7.88
N SER A 91 0.69 2.46 8.08
CA SER A 91 -0.29 3.43 8.59
C SER A 91 -0.09 3.82 10.06
N LYS A 92 0.62 3.00 10.83
CA LYS A 92 0.96 3.26 12.23
C LYS A 92 2.20 2.46 12.62
N ASN A 93 3.22 3.14 13.11
CA ASN A 93 4.39 2.55 13.77
C ASN A 93 4.28 2.67 15.29
N ASP A 94 5.27 2.17 16.03
CA ASP A 94 5.30 2.21 17.51
C ASP A 94 5.12 3.63 18.09
N ASP A 95 5.62 4.63 17.36
CA ASP A 95 5.53 6.05 17.69
C ASP A 95 4.15 6.67 17.36
N GLY A 96 3.20 5.87 16.89
CA GLY A 96 1.84 6.30 16.53
C GLY A 96 1.72 7.00 15.17
N GLN A 97 2.83 7.35 14.53
CA GLN A 97 2.87 8.02 13.23
C GLN A 97 2.91 7.02 12.07
N SER A 98 2.39 7.42 10.91
CA SER A 98 2.63 6.69 9.67
C SER A 98 4.09 6.80 9.25
N ALA A 99 4.57 5.84 8.47
CA ALA A 99 5.88 5.93 7.83
C ALA A 99 5.82 5.41 6.40
N CYS A 100 6.54 6.09 5.54
CA CYS A 100 6.83 5.69 4.18
C CYS A 100 8.29 5.24 4.11
N TYR A 101 8.49 3.99 3.77
CA TYR A 101 9.80 3.39 3.54
C TYR A 101 10.02 3.31 2.03
N LEU A 102 10.90 4.16 1.51
CA LEU A 102 11.40 4.06 0.14
C LEU A 102 12.47 2.99 0.10
N LYS A 103 12.47 2.15 -0.94
CA LYS A 103 13.31 0.96 -0.98
C LYS A 103 14.01 0.82 -2.32
N THR A 104 15.24 0.30 -2.29
CA THR A 104 16.02 -0.03 -3.49
C THR A 104 15.64 -1.39 -4.09
N GLY A 105 14.76 -2.14 -3.42
CA GLY A 105 14.29 -3.47 -3.78
C GLY A 105 13.06 -3.87 -2.96
N PHE A 106 12.58 -5.11 -3.13
CA PHE A 106 11.39 -5.62 -2.44
C PHE A 106 11.73 -6.55 -1.25
N GLY A 107 13.02 -6.79 -0.99
CA GLY A 107 13.50 -7.60 0.12
C GLY A 107 12.70 -8.87 0.37
N THR A 108 12.33 -9.09 1.62
CA THR A 108 11.45 -10.20 2.04
C THR A 108 10.03 -9.71 2.28
N ARG A 109 9.04 -10.36 1.67
CA ARG A 109 7.63 -10.04 1.90
C ARG A 109 7.18 -10.55 3.27
N LYS A 110 6.64 -9.66 4.11
CA LYS A 110 6.04 -9.99 5.41
C LYS A 110 4.60 -9.54 5.44
N SER A 111 3.74 -10.31 6.12
CA SER A 111 2.36 -9.89 6.36
C SER A 111 2.34 -8.78 7.42
N HIS A 112 1.70 -7.66 7.09
CA HIS A 112 1.50 -6.55 8.00
C HIS A 112 0.19 -5.83 7.66
N PRO A 113 -0.87 -5.94 8.49
CA PRO A 113 -2.22 -5.52 8.11
C PRO A 113 -2.35 -4.02 7.80
N GLY A 114 -1.53 -3.18 8.43
CA GLY A 114 -1.49 -1.73 8.18
C GLY A 114 -0.46 -1.32 7.14
N ALA A 115 0.11 -2.26 6.39
CA ALA A 115 1.09 -1.97 5.36
C ALA A 115 0.46 -1.99 3.97
N ILE A 116 0.99 -1.12 3.11
CA ILE A 116 0.86 -1.22 1.67
C ILE A 116 2.27 -1.24 1.11
N SER A 117 2.54 -2.17 0.20
CA SER A 117 3.73 -2.11 -0.62
C SER A 117 3.39 -1.97 -2.10
N ALA A 118 4.26 -1.34 -2.87
CA ALA A 118 4.10 -1.24 -4.32
C ALA A 118 5.47 -1.22 -4.99
N TYR A 119 5.49 -1.67 -6.25
CA TYR A 119 6.63 -1.48 -7.13
C TYR A 119 6.55 -0.12 -7.81
N LYS A 120 7.71 0.50 -8.01
CA LYS A 120 7.81 1.60 -8.95
C LYS A 120 7.67 1.02 -10.35
N ILE A 121 6.66 1.44 -11.10
CA ILE A 121 6.66 1.20 -12.54
C ILE A 121 7.77 2.05 -13.11
N GLU A 122 8.83 1.39 -13.58
CA GLU A 122 9.76 2.01 -14.49
C GLU A 122 8.95 2.30 -15.76
N ALA A 123 8.79 3.58 -16.11
CA ALA A 123 8.17 3.93 -17.37
C ALA A 123 8.98 3.25 -18.47
N VAL A 124 8.34 2.33 -19.20
CA VAL A 124 8.93 1.77 -20.42
C VAL A 124 8.93 2.91 -21.42
N GLU A 125 10.07 3.58 -21.56
CA GLU A 125 10.34 4.53 -22.65
C GLU A 125 10.36 3.80 -24.01
#